data_AF-A0A7S2R1J7-F1
#
_entry.id   AF-A0A7S2R1J7-F1
#
_cell.length_a   1.000
_cell.length_b   1.000
_cell.length_c   1.000
_cell.angle_alpha   90.00
_cell.angle_beta   90.00
_cell.angle_gamma   90.00
#
_symmetry.space_group_name_H-M   'P 1'
#
loop_
_entity.id
_entity.type
_entity.pdbx_description
1 polymer ?
#
loop_
_entity_poly.entity_id
_entity_poly.type
_entity_poly.pdbx_seq_one_letter_code
_entity_poly.pdbx_strand_id
1 'polypeptide(L)'
;AHELPTVFSFFLPEYEPDGPISAASLVSPEAMILDMPKIIRSLNGMLSLIRYGLSNCYSGFGSWTGSGGCYNDGNFNRAAGKLSYFPVGGLKPSEVVDEVATLLTSGRLSFENRQILVDAYNAATNPGEGIRAIEQLVITSPEFHSTNRIKKSGMPRPEYKSSNTSNEPYKAMVFVMLAGGCDSYNMLVPYTCTPLGNETDLYTQYSDIRQQVAMPRDRLLSISAENQVCEKFGIHENLSILKTLYEDDDALFFANTGVLNKPTTKSTYRRDHVTRLFAHNTMQQEVKRVDPFEESRGTGIMGRITDALTKKGIGTGSLAIDGTTIALVGYPGIAPPISVIGQGGVNEFDPRPNNGESVLRERMLSDIGNLNNATHSDSGLFAETWSKVLLRSLKQNQELFDALESTSTTAEFPNSSL
;
A
#
# COMPACT_ATOMS: atom_id res chain seq x y z
N ALA A 1 0.35 0.91 27.27
CA ALA A 1 -0.95 0.67 26.59
C ALA A 1 -1.47 1.94 25.89
N HIS A 2 -0.64 2.66 25.12
CA HIS A 2 -1.00 3.96 24.54
C HIS A 2 -0.95 4.03 23.01
N GLU A 3 -0.62 2.93 22.34
CA GLU A 3 -0.73 2.79 20.89
C GLU A 3 -1.75 1.70 20.60
N LEU A 4 -3.02 2.09 20.62
CA LEU A 4 -4.01 1.38 19.83
C LEU A 4 -3.95 2.03 18.45
N PRO A 5 -3.34 1.41 17.41
CA PRO A 5 -3.56 1.86 16.06
C PRO A 5 -5.07 1.79 15.83
N THR A 6 -5.67 2.96 15.67
CA THR A 6 -7.09 3.26 15.49
C THR A 6 -7.99 2.02 15.34
N VAL A 7 -8.81 1.73 16.35
CA VAL A 7 -9.85 0.66 16.33
C VAL A 7 -10.91 0.88 15.23
N PHE A 8 -10.81 1.99 14.51
CA PHE A 8 -11.56 2.28 13.30
C PHE A 8 -10.60 2.24 12.12
N SER A 9 -10.66 1.20 11.30
CA SER A 9 -10.08 1.25 9.97
C SER A 9 -10.83 2.33 9.19
N PHE A 10 -10.21 3.50 9.00
CA PHE A 10 -10.76 4.57 8.18
C PHE A 10 -10.55 4.21 6.71
N PHE A 11 -11.39 3.29 6.22
CA PHE A 11 -11.49 3.06 4.79
C PHE A 11 -12.25 4.21 4.13
N LEU A 12 -11.91 4.51 2.88
CA LEU A 12 -12.66 5.44 2.05
C LEU A 12 -13.96 4.75 1.63
N PRO A 13 -15.14 5.24 2.04
CA PRO A 13 -16.42 4.63 1.69
C PRO A 13 -16.65 4.51 0.17
N GLU A 14 -16.04 5.41 -0.59
CA GLU A 14 -16.07 5.48 -2.05
C GLU A 14 -14.94 4.70 -2.75
N TYR A 15 -14.11 3.92 -2.03
CA TYR A 15 -13.02 3.19 -2.67
C TYR A 15 -13.54 2.08 -3.58
N GLU A 16 -13.12 2.13 -4.84
CA GLU A 16 -13.42 1.13 -5.86
C GLU A 16 -12.11 0.46 -6.30
N PRO A 17 -11.84 -0.80 -5.91
CA PRO A 17 -10.68 -1.51 -6.42
C PRO A 17 -10.85 -1.83 -7.91
N ASP A 18 -9.76 -1.75 -8.67
CA ASP A 18 -9.76 -2.13 -10.09
C ASP A 18 -10.14 -3.62 -10.27
N GLY A 19 -11.18 -3.89 -11.08
CA GLY A 19 -11.59 -5.26 -11.43
C GLY A 19 -13.08 -5.52 -11.22
N PRO A 20 -13.46 -6.75 -10.79
CA PRO A 20 -14.86 -7.18 -10.76
C PRO A 20 -15.80 -6.27 -9.95
N ILE A 21 -15.31 -5.71 -8.84
CA ILE A 21 -16.10 -4.82 -7.96
C ILE A 21 -16.42 -3.50 -8.67
N SER A 22 -15.41 -2.80 -9.20
CA SER A 22 -15.63 -1.56 -9.98
C SER A 22 -16.38 -1.81 -11.29
N ALA A 23 -16.15 -2.94 -11.96
CA ALA A 23 -16.91 -3.34 -13.16
C ALA A 23 -18.41 -3.56 -12.88
N ALA A 24 -18.75 -3.90 -11.64
CA ALA A 24 -20.13 -4.00 -11.17
C ALA A 24 -20.68 -2.67 -10.61
N SER A 25 -19.91 -1.57 -10.70
CA SER A 25 -20.22 -0.27 -10.11
C SER A 25 -20.48 -0.34 -8.59
N LEU A 26 -19.69 -1.16 -7.90
CA LEU A 26 -19.72 -1.32 -6.45
C LEU A 26 -18.44 -0.76 -5.81
N VAL A 27 -18.56 -0.42 -4.52
CA VAL A 27 -17.43 0.00 -3.67
C VAL A 27 -16.99 -1.16 -2.77
N SER A 28 -15.71 -1.16 -2.38
CA SER A 28 -15.18 -2.08 -1.37
C SER A 28 -14.12 -1.37 -0.53
N PRO A 29 -14.54 -0.60 0.49
CA PRO A 29 -13.62 0.13 1.36
C PRO A 29 -12.55 -0.77 1.98
N GLU A 30 -12.90 -2.00 2.36
CA GLU A 30 -12.00 -2.98 2.94
C GLU A 30 -10.89 -3.42 1.97
N ALA A 31 -11.12 -3.37 0.66
CA ALA A 31 -10.11 -3.74 -0.34
C ALA A 31 -8.87 -2.82 -0.31
N MET A 32 -8.92 -1.68 0.38
CA MET A 32 -7.76 -0.84 0.65
C MET A 32 -6.65 -1.55 1.45
N ILE A 33 -6.95 -2.66 2.14
CA ILE A 33 -5.93 -3.47 2.82
C ILE A 33 -5.26 -4.50 1.89
N LEU A 34 -5.82 -4.73 0.70
CA LEU A 34 -5.33 -5.70 -0.27
C LEU A 34 -4.22 -5.08 -1.14
N ASP A 35 -3.17 -4.58 -0.51
CA ASP A 35 -1.93 -4.18 -1.20
C ASP A 35 -0.86 -5.27 -1.12
N MET A 36 0.11 -5.20 -2.04
CA MET A 36 1.15 -6.23 -2.17
C MET A 36 1.95 -6.43 -0.87
N PRO A 37 2.51 -5.40 -0.21
CA PRO A 37 3.27 -5.60 1.02
C PRO A 37 2.45 -6.25 2.14
N LYS A 38 1.17 -5.86 2.32
CA LYS A 38 0.30 -6.46 3.34
C LYS A 38 -0.01 -7.92 3.02
N ILE A 39 -0.33 -8.24 1.77
CA ILE A 39 -0.62 -9.62 1.33
C ILE A 39 0.60 -10.50 1.55
N ILE A 40 1.77 -10.08 1.06
CA ILE A 40 3.01 -10.87 1.16
C ILE A 40 3.40 -11.08 2.62
N ARG A 41 3.39 -10.02 3.45
CA ARG A 41 3.73 -10.14 4.88
C ARG A 41 2.72 -10.97 5.66
N SER A 42 1.42 -10.84 5.36
CA SER A 42 0.37 -11.64 5.99
C SER A 42 0.52 -13.13 5.64
N LEU A 43 0.69 -13.44 4.35
CA LEU A 43 0.90 -14.82 3.90
C LEU A 43 2.19 -15.39 4.48
N ASN A 44 3.32 -14.67 4.41
CA ASN A 44 4.57 -15.14 5.02
C ASN A 44 4.42 -15.42 6.52
N GLY A 45 3.71 -14.56 7.24
CA GLY A 45 3.44 -14.77 8.66
C GLY A 45 2.58 -16.01 8.93
N MET A 46 1.56 -16.27 8.11
CA MET A 46 0.72 -17.47 8.22
C MET A 46 1.45 -18.75 7.79
N LEU A 47 2.22 -18.72 6.70
CA LEU A 47 3.07 -19.82 6.25
C LEU A 47 4.10 -20.17 7.34
N SER A 48 4.73 -19.16 7.95
CA SER A 48 5.64 -19.35 9.07
C SER A 48 4.94 -19.92 10.30
N LEU A 49 3.74 -19.44 10.63
CA LEU A 49 2.93 -19.99 11.72
C LEU A 49 2.63 -21.49 11.54
N ILE A 50 2.34 -21.91 10.32
CA ILE A 50 2.08 -23.33 9.98
C ILE A 50 3.36 -24.18 10.10
N ARG A 51 4.49 -23.68 9.59
CA ARG A 51 5.76 -24.44 9.54
C ARG A 51 6.54 -24.43 10.85
N TYR A 52 6.53 -23.32 11.57
CA TYR A 52 7.42 -23.03 12.69
C TYR A 52 6.68 -22.54 13.94
N GLY A 53 5.35 -22.47 13.90
CA GLY A 53 4.54 -21.96 15.01
C GLY A 53 4.69 -20.45 15.21
N LEU A 54 4.12 -19.94 16.30
CA LEU A 54 4.21 -18.54 16.71
C LEU A 54 5.65 -18.20 17.09
N SER A 55 6.45 -17.84 16.10
CA SER A 55 7.87 -17.54 16.18
C SER A 55 8.25 -16.43 15.20
N ASN A 56 9.46 -15.88 15.32
CA ASN A 56 9.99 -14.89 14.38
C ASN A 56 10.69 -15.53 13.16
N CYS A 57 10.51 -16.83 12.92
CA CYS A 57 11.12 -17.54 11.80
C CYS A 57 10.60 -16.97 10.47
N TYR A 58 11.48 -16.60 9.54
CA TYR A 58 11.14 -16.23 8.15
C TYR A 58 9.91 -15.32 8.01
N SER A 59 9.94 -14.15 8.65
CA SER A 59 8.83 -13.18 8.68
C SER A 59 7.57 -13.65 9.44
N GLY A 60 7.73 -14.58 10.38
CA GLY A 60 6.67 -15.04 11.28
C GLY A 60 6.14 -13.98 12.25
N PHE A 61 4.93 -14.22 12.77
CA PHE A 61 4.23 -13.28 13.66
C PHE A 61 4.78 -13.23 15.11
N GLY A 62 5.62 -14.17 15.51
CA GLY A 62 6.13 -14.25 16.88
C GLY A 62 7.39 -13.39 17.09
N SER A 63 7.75 -13.19 18.35
CA SER A 63 9.04 -12.61 18.75
C SER A 63 10.10 -13.70 18.98
N TRP A 64 11.37 -13.31 19.02
CA TRP A 64 12.43 -14.25 19.40
C TRP A 64 12.34 -14.60 20.88
N THR A 65 12.34 -15.89 21.17
CA THR A 65 12.19 -16.46 22.52
C THR A 65 13.51 -16.76 23.23
N GLY A 66 14.67 -16.47 22.60
CA GLY A 66 15.99 -16.71 23.20
C GLY A 66 16.62 -18.07 22.88
N SER A 67 15.88 -19.04 22.31
CA SER A 67 16.35 -20.40 22.07
C SER A 67 15.73 -21.07 20.83
N GLY A 68 16.38 -22.10 20.28
CA GLY A 68 15.89 -22.86 19.12
C GLY A 68 16.23 -22.22 17.77
N GLY A 69 15.97 -22.93 16.67
CA GLY A 69 16.26 -22.47 15.31
C GLY A 69 15.22 -22.92 14.29
N CYS A 70 15.25 -22.31 13.11
CA CYS A 70 14.23 -22.45 12.07
C CYS A 70 14.73 -23.35 10.92
N TYR A 71 15.36 -24.48 11.24
CA TYR A 71 16.15 -25.22 10.24
C TYR A 71 15.32 -26.10 9.31
N ASN A 72 14.25 -26.68 9.83
CA ASN A 72 13.44 -27.68 9.13
C ASN A 72 11.96 -27.34 9.27
N ASP A 73 11.19 -27.57 8.22
CA ASP A 73 9.73 -27.49 8.27
C ASP A 73 9.16 -28.44 9.34
N GLY A 74 8.18 -27.96 10.12
CA GLY A 74 7.61 -28.65 11.27
C GLY A 74 8.45 -28.59 12.55
N ASN A 75 9.52 -27.79 12.58
CA ASN A 75 10.31 -27.56 13.79
C ASN A 75 9.70 -26.43 14.63
N PHE A 76 9.07 -26.80 15.74
CA PHE A 76 8.40 -25.87 16.66
C PHE A 76 9.23 -25.54 17.92
N ASN A 77 10.51 -25.89 17.98
CA ASN A 77 11.33 -25.72 19.20
C ASN A 77 11.50 -24.24 19.63
N ARG A 78 11.32 -23.30 18.69
CA ARG A 78 11.36 -21.85 18.94
C ARG A 78 9.97 -21.24 19.16
N ALA A 79 8.90 -22.01 18.95
CA ALA A 79 7.55 -21.50 18.90
C ALA A 79 6.98 -21.23 20.31
N ALA A 80 6.39 -20.05 20.51
CA ALA A 80 5.61 -19.76 21.72
C ALA A 80 4.24 -20.49 21.72
N GLY A 81 3.77 -20.93 20.56
CA GLY A 81 2.56 -21.70 20.36
C GLY A 81 2.57 -22.31 18.97
N LYS A 82 1.76 -23.35 18.72
CA LYS A 82 1.66 -24.00 17.41
C LYS A 82 0.23 -24.40 17.11
N LEU A 83 -0.09 -24.52 15.83
CA LEU A 83 -1.31 -25.18 15.39
C LEU A 83 -1.22 -26.66 15.80
N SER A 84 -2.29 -27.18 16.40
CA SER A 84 -2.31 -28.52 17.00
C SER A 84 -3.25 -29.50 16.31
N TYR A 85 -3.89 -29.08 15.21
CA TYR A 85 -4.77 -29.95 14.45
C TYR A 85 -3.98 -31.12 13.87
N PHE A 86 -4.52 -32.33 14.04
CA PHE A 86 -4.01 -33.55 13.44
C PHE A 86 -5.17 -34.53 13.24
N PRO A 87 -5.33 -35.12 12.05
CA PRO A 87 -6.43 -36.03 11.75
C PRO A 87 -6.33 -37.30 12.62
N VAL A 88 -7.47 -37.76 13.13
CA VAL A 88 -7.55 -38.95 13.98
C VAL A 88 -8.03 -40.14 13.14
N GLY A 89 -7.46 -41.33 13.36
CA GLY A 89 -7.99 -42.58 12.79
C GLY A 89 -7.45 -42.99 11.42
N GLY A 90 -6.33 -42.43 10.96
CA GLY A 90 -5.67 -42.90 9.74
C GLY A 90 -6.45 -42.56 8.46
N LEU A 91 -7.02 -41.37 8.41
CA LEU A 91 -7.83 -40.86 7.30
C LEU A 91 -7.06 -40.87 5.97
N LYS A 92 -7.80 -41.10 4.89
CA LYS A 92 -7.30 -40.91 3.52
C LYS A 92 -7.03 -39.43 3.24
N PRO A 93 -6.13 -39.09 2.30
CA PRO A 93 -5.84 -37.71 1.93
C PRO A 93 -7.09 -36.85 1.65
N SER A 94 -8.08 -37.41 0.94
CA SER A 94 -9.35 -36.70 0.66
C SER A 94 -10.14 -36.39 1.93
N GLU A 95 -10.17 -37.31 2.90
CA GLU A 95 -10.88 -37.13 4.17
C GLU A 95 -10.18 -36.09 5.04
N VAL A 96 -8.83 -36.06 5.04
CA VAL A 96 -8.05 -35.00 5.70
C VAL A 96 -8.34 -33.63 5.10
N VAL A 97 -8.39 -33.54 3.76
CA VAL A 97 -8.75 -32.30 3.06
C VAL A 97 -10.18 -31.87 3.40
N ASP A 98 -11.12 -32.81 3.53
CA ASP A 98 -12.51 -32.51 3.89
C ASP A 98 -12.65 -31.92 5.31
N GLU A 99 -11.88 -32.44 6.27
CA GLU A 99 -11.81 -31.90 7.63
C GLU A 99 -11.21 -30.48 7.63
N VAL A 100 -10.07 -30.27 6.96
CA VAL A 100 -9.44 -28.93 6.88
C VAL A 100 -10.34 -27.93 6.16
N ALA A 101 -11.01 -28.35 5.08
CA ALA A 101 -11.98 -27.53 4.37
C ALA A 101 -13.12 -27.09 5.29
N THR A 102 -13.60 -27.99 6.13
CA THR A 102 -14.64 -27.69 7.12
C THR A 102 -14.15 -26.69 8.15
N LEU A 103 -12.96 -26.89 8.70
CA LEU A 103 -12.38 -26.03 9.74
C LEU A 103 -12.07 -24.62 9.24
N LEU A 104 -11.43 -24.50 8.08
CA LEU A 104 -10.85 -23.22 7.61
C LEU A 104 -11.75 -22.47 6.62
N THR A 105 -12.69 -23.17 5.97
CA THR A 105 -13.54 -22.56 4.93
C THR A 105 -15.02 -22.89 5.11
N SER A 106 -15.43 -23.47 6.25
CA SER A 106 -16.80 -23.97 6.47
C SER A 106 -17.28 -24.90 5.34
N GLY A 107 -16.37 -25.69 4.77
CA GLY A 107 -16.62 -26.62 3.69
C GLY A 107 -16.81 -25.98 2.30
N ARG A 108 -16.52 -24.68 2.13
CA ARG A 108 -16.75 -23.95 0.87
C ARG A 108 -15.76 -24.28 -0.26
N LEU A 109 -14.61 -24.88 0.05
CA LEU A 109 -13.63 -25.27 -0.97
C LEU A 109 -14.27 -26.10 -2.10
N SER A 110 -14.05 -25.67 -3.34
CA SER A 110 -14.57 -26.35 -4.53
C SER A 110 -13.98 -27.74 -4.69
N PHE A 111 -14.62 -28.61 -5.49
CA PHE A 111 -14.12 -29.95 -5.77
C PHE A 111 -12.71 -29.90 -6.39
N GLU A 112 -12.51 -28.99 -7.35
CA GLU A 112 -11.22 -28.77 -8.03
C GLU A 112 -10.15 -28.29 -7.05
N ASN A 113 -10.47 -27.34 -6.17
CA ASN A 113 -9.54 -26.85 -5.15
C ASN A 113 -9.19 -27.95 -4.12
N ARG A 114 -10.15 -28.80 -3.74
CA ARG A 114 -9.88 -29.97 -2.90
C ARG A 114 -8.94 -30.95 -3.58
N GLN A 115 -9.07 -31.17 -4.88
CA GLN A 115 -8.16 -32.05 -5.61
C GLN A 115 -6.72 -31.53 -5.61
N ILE A 116 -6.51 -30.22 -5.79
CA ILE A 116 -5.17 -29.60 -5.69
C ILE A 116 -4.55 -29.87 -4.30
N LEU A 117 -5.35 -29.76 -3.23
CA LEU A 117 -4.90 -30.03 -1.86
C LEU A 117 -4.57 -31.51 -1.64
N VAL A 118 -5.37 -32.42 -2.20
CA VAL A 118 -5.10 -33.87 -2.16
C VAL A 118 -3.79 -34.19 -2.87
N ASP A 119 -3.55 -33.59 -4.03
CA ASP A 119 -2.32 -33.79 -4.81
C ASP A 119 -1.09 -33.28 -4.05
N ALA A 120 -1.20 -32.11 -3.41
CA ALA A 120 -0.14 -31.58 -2.55
C ALA A 120 0.13 -32.47 -1.33
N TYR A 121 -0.92 -33.02 -0.69
CA TYR A 121 -0.76 -33.97 0.41
C TYR A 121 -0.03 -35.24 -0.04
N ASN A 122 -0.40 -35.78 -1.20
CA ASN A 122 0.21 -37.00 -1.75
C ASN A 122 1.66 -36.79 -2.19
N ALA A 123 2.05 -35.57 -2.54
CA ALA A 123 3.42 -35.21 -2.90
C ALA A 123 4.34 -35.07 -1.66
N ALA A 124 3.79 -35.00 -0.45
CA ALA A 124 4.56 -34.84 0.77
C ALA A 124 5.27 -36.15 1.19
N THR A 125 6.40 -36.02 1.87
CA THR A 125 7.21 -37.17 2.32
C THR A 125 6.61 -37.91 3.52
N ASN A 126 5.75 -37.23 4.28
CA ASN A 126 5.11 -37.79 5.46
C ASN A 126 3.77 -37.06 5.74
N PRO A 127 2.84 -37.68 6.51
CA PRO A 127 1.54 -37.07 6.81
C PRO A 127 1.62 -35.69 7.45
N GLY A 128 2.63 -35.43 8.29
CA GLY A 128 2.81 -34.14 8.94
C GLY A 128 3.15 -33.03 7.94
N GLU A 129 4.03 -33.31 6.98
CA GLU A 129 4.32 -32.40 5.87
C GLU A 129 3.09 -32.22 4.95
N GLY A 130 2.34 -33.30 4.69
CA GLY A 130 1.11 -33.25 3.90
C GLY A 130 0.04 -32.34 4.52
N ILE A 131 -0.18 -32.41 5.85
CA ILE A 131 -1.12 -31.53 6.56
C ILE A 131 -0.68 -30.07 6.43
N ARG A 132 0.61 -29.79 6.68
CA ARG A 132 1.14 -28.43 6.54
C ARG A 132 1.05 -27.92 5.11
N ALA A 133 1.21 -28.77 4.11
CA ALA A 133 1.03 -28.41 2.70
C ALA A 133 -0.41 -27.96 2.40
N ILE A 134 -1.40 -28.74 2.87
CA ILE A 134 -2.82 -28.40 2.74
C ILE A 134 -3.09 -27.07 3.45
N GLU A 135 -2.67 -26.91 4.71
CA GLU A 135 -2.91 -25.69 5.49
C GLU A 135 -2.32 -24.46 4.79
N GLN A 136 -1.08 -24.55 4.29
CA GLN A 136 -0.41 -23.46 3.57
C GLN A 136 -1.14 -23.08 2.28
N LEU A 137 -1.69 -24.06 1.56
CA LEU A 137 -2.43 -23.81 0.32
C LEU A 137 -3.83 -23.24 0.59
N VAL A 138 -4.55 -23.75 1.59
CA VAL A 138 -5.90 -23.27 1.93
C VAL A 138 -5.91 -21.79 2.28
N ILE A 139 -4.91 -21.30 3.05
CA ILE A 139 -4.83 -19.87 3.40
C ILE A 139 -4.55 -18.94 2.22
N THR A 140 -4.27 -19.47 1.02
CA THR A 140 -4.12 -18.68 -0.22
C THR A 140 -5.36 -18.72 -1.11
N SER A 141 -6.32 -19.61 -0.79
CA SER A 141 -7.53 -19.81 -1.58
C SER A 141 -8.53 -18.66 -1.39
N PRO A 142 -9.33 -18.32 -2.41
CA PRO A 142 -10.39 -17.32 -2.27
C PRO A 142 -11.47 -17.73 -1.26
N GLU A 143 -11.72 -19.02 -1.03
CA GLU A 143 -12.71 -19.50 -0.05
C GLU A 143 -12.31 -19.29 1.42
N PHE A 144 -11.01 -19.12 1.68
CA PHE A 144 -10.50 -18.70 2.99
C PHE A 144 -10.67 -17.19 3.22
N HIS A 145 -10.46 -16.39 2.18
CA HIS A 145 -10.52 -14.91 2.24
C HIS A 145 -11.90 -14.32 1.92
N SER A 146 -12.89 -15.16 1.62
CA SER A 146 -14.26 -14.74 1.34
C SER A 146 -15.28 -15.75 1.84
N THR A 147 -16.54 -15.32 1.94
CA THR A 147 -17.67 -16.19 2.29
C THR A 147 -18.31 -16.83 1.05
N ASN A 148 -17.72 -16.66 -0.13
CA ASN A 148 -18.27 -17.15 -1.39
C ASN A 148 -17.97 -18.64 -1.62
N ARG A 149 -18.80 -19.28 -2.46
CA ARG A 149 -18.50 -20.58 -3.06
C ARG A 149 -18.07 -20.32 -4.50
N ILE A 150 -16.94 -20.88 -4.90
CA ILE A 150 -16.41 -20.65 -6.25
C ILE A 150 -16.79 -21.77 -7.20
N LYS A 151 -16.89 -21.43 -8.50
CA LYS A 151 -17.02 -22.38 -9.60
C LYS A 151 -15.91 -22.10 -10.61
N LYS A 152 -14.91 -22.98 -10.68
CA LYS A 152 -13.79 -22.84 -11.60
C LYS A 152 -14.28 -22.84 -13.04
N SER A 153 -13.73 -21.94 -13.87
CA SER A 153 -14.01 -21.94 -15.31
C SER A 153 -13.13 -22.93 -16.09
N GLY A 154 -12.13 -23.52 -15.42
CA GLY A 154 -11.10 -24.36 -16.05
C GLY A 154 -10.02 -23.56 -16.80
N MET A 155 -10.12 -22.24 -16.84
CA MET A 155 -9.18 -21.37 -17.56
C MET A 155 -8.22 -20.68 -16.59
N PRO A 156 -6.96 -20.44 -17.00
CA PRO A 156 -6.05 -19.60 -16.24
C PRO A 156 -6.59 -18.18 -16.14
N ARG A 157 -6.30 -17.50 -15.02
CA ARG A 157 -6.58 -16.06 -14.89
C ARG A 157 -5.60 -15.28 -15.79
N PRO A 158 -6.03 -14.19 -16.46
CA PRO A 158 -5.11 -13.35 -17.21
C PRO A 158 -3.94 -12.89 -16.33
N GLU A 159 -2.72 -13.16 -16.78
CA GLU A 159 -1.53 -12.73 -16.06
C GLU A 159 -1.44 -11.21 -16.01
N TYR A 160 -0.97 -10.70 -14.87
CA TYR A 160 -0.55 -9.32 -14.77
C TYR A 160 0.70 -9.11 -15.64
N LYS A 161 0.59 -8.22 -16.63
CA LYS A 161 1.72 -7.82 -17.47
C LYS A 161 2.32 -6.55 -16.89
N SER A 162 3.56 -6.66 -16.41
CA SER A 162 4.38 -5.48 -16.12
C SER A 162 4.65 -4.69 -17.40
N SER A 163 4.86 -3.39 -17.27
CA SER A 163 5.31 -2.56 -18.39
C SER A 163 6.70 -3.03 -18.81
N ASN A 164 6.93 -3.19 -20.11
CA ASN A 164 8.26 -3.48 -20.63
C ASN A 164 9.26 -2.42 -20.15
N THR A 165 10.45 -2.86 -19.77
CA THR A 165 11.56 -1.96 -19.51
C THR A 165 11.85 -1.18 -20.79
N SER A 166 11.98 0.14 -20.65
CA SER A 166 12.29 1.04 -21.74
C SER A 166 13.54 1.82 -21.38
N ASN A 167 14.44 1.96 -22.35
CA ASN A 167 15.59 2.86 -22.24
C ASN A 167 15.23 4.30 -22.62
N GLU A 168 13.97 4.56 -22.97
CA GLU A 168 13.49 5.91 -23.23
C GLU A 168 13.57 6.76 -21.95
N PRO A 169 13.92 8.05 -22.06
CA PRO A 169 13.88 8.97 -20.93
C PRO A 169 12.50 8.97 -20.27
N TYR A 170 12.47 8.93 -18.94
CA TYR A 170 11.23 9.00 -18.17
C TYR A 170 11.13 10.30 -17.38
N LYS A 171 9.90 10.68 -17.02
CA LYS A 171 9.62 11.79 -16.09
C LYS A 171 8.97 11.23 -14.83
N ALA A 172 9.58 11.48 -13.68
CA ALA A 172 8.98 11.19 -12.39
C ALA A 172 8.22 12.40 -11.85
N MET A 173 7.06 12.16 -11.24
CA MET A 173 6.39 13.11 -10.37
C MET A 173 6.37 12.52 -8.97
N VAL A 174 6.93 13.26 -8.00
CA VAL A 174 6.99 12.84 -6.60
C VAL A 174 6.08 13.74 -5.79
N PHE A 175 5.15 13.13 -5.06
CA PHE A 175 4.27 13.85 -4.15
C PHE A 175 4.62 13.51 -2.71
N VAL A 176 5.12 14.50 -1.98
CA VAL A 176 5.45 14.40 -0.56
C VAL A 176 4.44 15.22 0.23
N MET A 177 3.63 14.54 1.04
CA MET A 177 2.69 15.20 1.95
C MET A 177 3.27 15.21 3.37
N LEU A 178 3.62 16.40 3.87
CA LEU A 178 4.09 16.58 5.24
C LEU A 178 2.88 16.70 6.20
N ALA A 179 2.24 15.57 6.49
CA ALA A 179 0.98 15.48 7.22
C ALA A 179 1.12 15.85 8.72
N GLY A 180 1.13 17.16 9.01
CA GLY A 180 1.15 17.70 10.38
C GLY A 180 2.53 18.01 10.96
N GLY A 181 3.61 17.62 10.27
CA GLY A 181 5.00 17.88 10.68
C GLY A 181 5.64 19.13 10.07
N CYS A 182 4.95 19.84 9.17
CA CYS A 182 5.50 21.02 8.50
C CYS A 182 5.00 22.32 9.14
N ASP A 183 5.94 23.06 9.75
CA ASP A 183 5.71 24.46 10.10
C ASP A 183 5.87 25.35 8.86
N SER A 184 4.86 25.34 8.00
CA SER A 184 4.89 26.07 6.72
C SER A 184 5.12 27.58 6.87
N TYR A 185 4.75 28.16 8.03
CA TYR A 185 5.01 29.57 8.34
C TYR A 185 6.47 29.87 8.69
N ASN A 186 7.27 28.86 9.06
CA ASN A 186 8.72 28.99 9.22
C ASN A 186 9.49 28.47 7.99
N MET A 187 8.83 27.76 7.07
CA MET A 187 9.41 27.34 5.79
C MET A 187 9.52 28.50 4.81
N LEU A 188 8.46 29.31 4.68
CA LEU A 188 8.41 30.50 3.83
C LEU A 188 7.82 31.68 4.61
N VAL A 189 8.67 32.65 4.93
CA VAL A 189 8.36 33.80 5.79
C VAL A 189 8.30 35.07 4.94
N PRO A 190 7.37 36.01 5.17
CA PRO A 190 7.50 37.36 4.61
C PRO A 190 8.85 37.96 4.99
N TYR A 191 9.58 38.58 4.06
CA TYR A 191 10.86 39.22 4.36
C TYR A 191 10.75 40.73 4.19
N THR A 192 10.93 41.25 2.99
CA THR A 192 10.64 42.65 2.68
C THR A 192 9.22 42.72 2.16
N CYS A 193 8.28 43.08 3.03
CA CYS A 193 6.86 43.00 2.70
C CYS A 193 6.05 44.10 3.35
N THR A 194 5.94 45.23 2.66
CA THR A 194 5.02 46.32 3.01
C THR A 194 3.93 46.36 1.93
N PRO A 195 2.76 45.74 2.14
CA PRO A 195 1.71 45.71 1.15
C PRO A 195 1.28 47.14 0.77
N LEU A 196 0.99 47.37 -0.51
CA LEU A 196 0.48 48.66 -0.98
C LEU A 196 -0.79 49.07 -0.19
N GLY A 197 -0.69 50.16 0.58
CA GLY A 197 -1.79 50.72 1.36
C GLY A 197 -1.87 50.29 2.83
N ASN A 198 -0.89 49.53 3.34
CA ASN A 198 -0.81 49.15 4.76
C ASN A 198 0.47 49.72 5.40
N GLU A 199 0.38 50.25 6.63
CA GLU A 199 1.52 50.82 7.35
C GLU A 199 2.42 49.75 8.02
N THR A 200 1.96 48.49 8.08
CA THR A 200 2.63 47.44 8.85
C THR A 200 3.33 46.43 7.94
N ASP A 201 4.64 46.27 8.16
CA ASP A 201 5.47 45.21 7.59
C ASP A 201 4.96 43.82 8.00
N LEU A 202 4.68 42.94 7.02
CA LEU A 202 4.13 41.60 7.30
C LEU A 202 5.10 40.70 8.07
N TYR A 203 6.41 40.91 7.95
CA TYR A 203 7.36 40.18 8.80
C TYR A 203 7.19 40.57 10.26
N THR A 204 6.99 41.87 10.56
CA THR A 204 6.73 42.34 11.92
C THR A 204 5.46 41.69 12.48
N GLN A 205 4.38 41.65 11.70
CA GLN A 205 3.15 40.93 12.10
C GLN A 205 3.39 39.44 12.35
N TYR A 206 4.14 38.78 11.45
CA TYR A 206 4.54 37.37 11.63
C TYR A 206 5.30 37.18 12.95
N SER A 207 6.29 38.03 13.21
CA SER A 207 7.10 37.99 14.43
C SER A 207 6.24 38.19 15.68
N ASP A 208 5.31 39.15 15.67
CA ASP A 208 4.45 39.45 16.82
C ASP A 208 3.46 38.31 17.13
N ILE A 209 2.90 37.67 16.10
CA ILE A 209 1.97 36.54 16.25
C ILE A 209 2.71 35.27 16.70
N ARG A 210 3.89 35.02 16.14
CA ARG A 210 4.67 33.79 16.34
C ARG A 210 5.56 33.85 17.58
N GLN A 211 5.93 35.05 18.03
CA GLN A 211 6.70 35.29 19.24
C GLN A 211 8.02 34.48 19.24
N GLN A 212 8.29 33.72 20.30
CA GLN A 212 9.50 32.93 20.49
C GLN A 212 9.76 31.84 19.43
N VAL A 213 8.77 31.48 18.61
CA VAL A 213 8.95 30.50 17.52
C VAL A 213 9.12 31.17 16.14
N ALA A 214 9.14 32.50 16.09
CA ALA A 214 9.45 33.25 14.87
C ALA A 214 10.93 33.08 14.49
N MET A 215 11.18 32.95 13.19
CA MET A 215 12.54 32.98 12.64
C MET A 215 13.04 34.42 12.54
N PRO A 216 14.21 34.76 13.11
CA PRO A 216 14.78 36.09 12.94
C PRO A 216 15.28 36.29 11.50
N ARG A 217 15.18 37.52 10.97
CA ARG A 217 15.54 37.85 9.57
C ARG A 217 16.94 37.41 9.16
N ASP A 218 17.90 37.45 10.07
CA ASP A 218 19.29 37.06 9.81
C ASP A 218 19.49 35.54 9.68
N ARG A 219 18.52 34.73 10.12
CA ARG A 219 18.45 33.28 9.92
C ARG A 219 17.52 32.87 8.78
N LEU A 220 17.12 33.82 7.94
CA LEU A 220 16.30 33.57 6.76
C LEU A 220 17.11 33.77 5.48
N LEU A 221 16.98 32.80 4.59
CA LEU A 221 17.51 32.83 3.23
C LEU A 221 16.58 33.67 2.36
N SER A 222 16.92 34.95 2.17
CA SER A 222 16.12 35.86 1.34
C SER A 222 16.03 35.37 -0.11
N ILE A 223 14.83 35.39 -0.68
CA ILE A 223 14.52 35.20 -2.10
C ILE A 223 13.68 36.38 -2.61
N SER A 224 13.83 36.72 -3.89
CA SER A 224 13.04 37.77 -4.55
C SER A 224 11.73 37.21 -5.09
N ALA A 225 10.65 37.99 -5.03
CA ALA A 225 9.38 37.62 -5.63
C ALA A 225 8.87 38.76 -6.50
N GLU A 226 8.50 38.44 -7.74
CA GLU A 226 7.95 39.39 -8.70
C GLU A 226 6.42 39.30 -8.75
N ASN A 227 5.74 40.43 -8.91
CA ASN A 227 4.27 40.51 -9.00
C ASN A 227 3.54 39.90 -7.80
N GLN A 228 4.14 39.96 -6.61
CA GLN A 228 3.56 39.47 -5.36
C GLN A 228 3.34 40.63 -4.37
N VAL A 229 2.58 40.34 -3.29
CA VAL A 229 2.32 41.29 -2.19
C VAL A 229 3.60 41.71 -1.46
N CYS A 230 4.62 40.84 -1.47
CA CYS A 230 5.93 41.08 -0.89
C CYS A 230 6.99 41.14 -1.97
N GLU A 231 7.96 42.06 -1.84
CA GLU A 231 9.14 42.13 -2.71
C GLU A 231 10.08 40.95 -2.45
N LYS A 232 10.16 40.51 -1.19
CA LYS A 232 11.02 39.40 -0.78
C LYS A 232 10.33 38.50 0.23
N PHE A 233 10.65 37.21 0.14
CA PHE A 233 10.36 36.20 1.15
C PHE A 233 11.66 35.63 1.70
N GLY A 234 11.59 34.95 2.83
CA GLY A 234 12.69 34.26 3.48
C GLY A 234 12.40 32.78 3.58
N ILE A 235 13.30 31.95 3.09
CA ILE A 235 13.28 30.50 3.28
C ILE A 235 14.06 30.16 4.57
N HIS A 236 13.64 29.12 5.29
CA HIS A 236 14.36 28.62 6.46
C HIS A 236 15.85 28.32 6.15
N GLU A 237 16.80 28.69 7.01
CA GLU A 237 18.25 28.50 6.81
C GLU A 237 18.68 27.07 6.42
N ASN A 238 18.05 26.06 7.02
CA ASN A 238 18.33 24.64 6.73
C ASN A 238 17.72 24.11 5.43
N LEU A 239 16.96 24.94 4.69
CA LEU A 239 16.33 24.57 3.42
C LEU A 239 17.05 25.25 2.24
N SER A 240 18.38 25.30 2.30
CA SER A 240 19.22 25.93 1.27
C SER A 240 18.98 25.39 -0.13
N ILE A 241 18.70 24.08 -0.26
CA ILE A 241 18.36 23.47 -1.54
C ILE A 241 17.08 24.07 -2.16
N LEU A 242 16.07 24.44 -1.36
CA LEU A 242 14.86 25.08 -1.88
C LEU A 242 15.13 26.50 -2.35
N LYS A 243 16.06 27.22 -1.71
CA LYS A 243 16.50 28.53 -2.16
C LYS A 243 17.14 28.42 -3.55
N THR A 244 18.11 27.52 -3.71
CA THR A 244 18.79 27.29 -4.99
C THR A 244 17.79 26.94 -6.08
N LEU A 245 16.92 25.95 -5.84
CA LEU A 245 15.90 25.56 -6.83
C LEU A 245 14.97 26.71 -7.20
N TYR A 246 14.58 27.56 -6.24
CA TYR A 246 13.73 28.72 -6.53
C TYR A 246 14.46 29.78 -7.38
N GLU A 247 15.73 30.06 -7.07
CA GLU A 247 16.54 31.04 -7.82
C GLU A 247 16.92 30.54 -9.22
N ASP A 248 17.00 29.22 -9.40
CA ASP A 248 17.25 28.56 -10.68
C ASP A 248 15.95 28.35 -11.52
N ASP A 249 14.81 28.90 -11.09
CA ASP A 249 13.48 28.74 -11.72
C ASP A 249 12.95 27.28 -11.76
N ASP A 250 13.53 26.39 -10.96
CA ASP A 250 13.17 24.97 -10.84
C ASP A 250 12.17 24.66 -9.70
N ALA A 251 11.89 25.64 -8.83
CA ALA A 251 10.90 25.53 -7.76
C ALA A 251 10.00 26.77 -7.64
N LEU A 252 8.76 26.54 -7.21
CA LEU A 252 7.77 27.60 -6.97
C LEU A 252 6.95 27.32 -5.72
N PHE A 253 6.56 28.38 -5.02
CA PHE A 253 5.75 28.30 -3.81
C PHE A 253 4.30 28.75 -4.08
N PHE A 254 3.35 27.95 -3.61
CA PHE A 254 1.93 28.33 -3.53
C PHE A 254 1.56 28.66 -2.08
N ALA A 255 1.82 29.90 -1.67
CA ALA A 255 1.48 30.37 -0.33
C ALA A 255 -0.03 30.68 -0.20
N ASN A 256 -0.56 30.56 1.02
CA ASN A 256 -1.96 30.89 1.35
C ASN A 256 -2.99 30.18 0.45
N THR A 257 -2.70 28.92 0.09
CA THR A 257 -3.60 28.09 -0.71
C THR A 257 -4.33 27.07 0.16
N GLY A 258 -5.54 26.70 -0.26
CA GLY A 258 -6.38 25.74 0.42
C GLY A 258 -7.62 25.43 -0.41
N VAL A 259 -8.33 24.36 -0.06
CA VAL A 259 -9.50 23.92 -0.81
C VAL A 259 -10.75 24.68 -0.36
N LEU A 260 -11.39 25.36 -1.30
CA LEU A 260 -12.70 25.98 -1.14
C LEU A 260 -13.58 25.57 -2.33
N ASN A 261 -14.77 25.07 -2.05
CA ASN A 261 -15.77 24.76 -3.08
C ASN A 261 -16.55 26.00 -3.56
N LYS A 262 -16.42 27.15 -2.88
CA LYS A 262 -16.93 28.46 -3.35
C LYS A 262 -16.33 29.61 -2.51
N PRO A 263 -16.44 30.88 -2.94
CA PRO A 263 -16.07 32.02 -2.10
C PRO A 263 -16.79 32.01 -0.76
N THR A 264 -16.13 32.44 0.32
CA THR A 264 -16.67 32.37 1.69
C THR A 264 -16.29 33.55 2.56
N THR A 265 -16.94 33.63 3.72
CA THR A 265 -16.72 34.62 4.77
C THR A 265 -16.73 33.94 6.14
N LYS A 266 -16.33 34.67 7.18
CA LYS A 266 -16.34 34.18 8.56
C LYS A 266 -17.74 33.74 9.03
N SER A 267 -18.82 34.32 8.50
CA SER A 267 -20.19 33.95 8.85
C SER A 267 -20.76 32.81 8.00
N THR A 268 -20.24 32.59 6.79
CA THR A 268 -20.81 31.63 5.83
C THR A 268 -20.07 30.30 5.76
N TYR A 269 -18.80 30.24 6.21
CA TYR A 269 -17.96 29.05 5.97
C TYR A 269 -18.50 27.75 6.57
N ARG A 270 -19.23 27.81 7.68
CA ARG A 270 -19.84 26.60 8.31
C ARG A 270 -21.13 26.15 7.66
N ARG A 271 -21.93 27.09 7.16
CA ARG A 271 -23.28 26.84 6.65
C ARG A 271 -23.24 26.38 5.20
N ASP A 272 -22.36 26.98 4.41
CA ASP A 272 -22.49 26.95 2.97
C ASP A 272 -21.50 25.96 2.30
N HIS A 273 -20.56 25.38 3.05
CA HIS A 273 -19.51 24.51 2.51
C HIS A 273 -19.76 23.03 2.79
N VAL A 274 -19.54 22.20 1.77
CA VAL A 274 -19.56 20.74 1.90
C VAL A 274 -18.23 20.24 2.47
N THR A 275 -17.13 20.87 2.06
CA THR A 275 -15.79 20.61 2.60
C THR A 275 -15.74 20.97 4.08
N ARG A 276 -15.26 20.03 4.90
CA ARG A 276 -15.04 20.25 6.35
C ARG A 276 -13.76 21.05 6.57
N LEU A 277 -13.84 22.35 6.34
CA LEU A 277 -12.74 23.28 6.60
C LEU A 277 -12.24 23.13 8.05
N PHE A 278 -10.94 23.29 8.25
CA PHE A 278 -10.24 23.17 9.55
C PHE A 278 -10.12 21.75 10.11
N ALA A 279 -10.65 20.71 9.44
CA ALA A 279 -10.43 19.33 9.82
C ALA A 279 -9.18 18.77 9.11
N HIS A 280 -8.14 18.41 9.87
CA HIS A 280 -6.86 17.95 9.32
C HIS A 280 -7.01 16.79 8.33
N ASN A 281 -7.75 15.75 8.70
CA ASN A 281 -7.98 14.57 7.87
C ASN A 281 -8.68 14.92 6.56
N THR A 282 -9.76 15.71 6.60
CA THR A 282 -10.49 16.12 5.41
C THR A 282 -9.62 17.01 4.53
N MET A 283 -8.97 18.04 5.09
CA MET A 283 -8.14 18.95 4.28
C MET A 283 -6.97 18.22 3.60
N GLN A 284 -6.33 17.26 4.28
CA GLN A 284 -5.30 16.43 3.65
C GLN A 284 -5.86 15.55 2.52
N GLN A 285 -7.08 15.02 2.65
CA GLN A 285 -7.74 14.27 1.58
C GLN A 285 -8.10 15.18 0.40
N GLU A 286 -8.65 16.37 0.66
CA GLU A 286 -9.02 17.34 -0.36
C GLU A 286 -7.82 17.79 -1.20
N VAL A 287 -6.66 18.04 -0.58
CA VAL A 287 -5.42 18.38 -1.31
C VAL A 287 -4.93 17.22 -2.18
N LYS A 288 -5.10 15.97 -1.75
CA LYS A 288 -4.74 14.79 -2.54
C LYS A 288 -5.73 14.55 -3.70
N ARG A 289 -7.00 14.89 -3.49
CA ARG A 289 -8.08 14.72 -4.47
C ARG A 289 -8.10 15.82 -5.52
N VAL A 290 -7.95 17.08 -5.10
CA VAL A 290 -8.16 18.29 -5.93
C VAL A 290 -9.46 18.18 -6.74
N ASP A 291 -10.55 17.90 -6.04
CA ASP A 291 -11.88 17.66 -6.62
C ASP A 291 -13.00 18.21 -5.71
N PRO A 292 -13.03 19.54 -5.49
CA PRO A 292 -13.93 20.17 -4.51
C PRO A 292 -15.42 20.08 -4.87
N PHE A 293 -15.74 19.66 -6.10
CA PHE A 293 -17.09 19.51 -6.62
C PHE A 293 -17.51 18.05 -6.83
N GLU A 294 -16.64 17.09 -6.47
CA GLU A 294 -16.86 15.65 -6.62
C GLU A 294 -17.16 15.20 -8.07
N GLU A 295 -16.60 15.90 -9.07
CA GLU A 295 -16.75 15.54 -10.48
C GLU A 295 -16.01 14.24 -10.82
N SER A 296 -14.96 13.93 -10.06
CA SER A 296 -14.13 12.73 -10.23
C SER A 296 -14.01 11.98 -8.91
N ARG A 297 -15.16 11.73 -8.26
CA ARG A 297 -15.25 11.09 -6.95
C ARG A 297 -14.42 9.81 -6.88
N GLY A 298 -13.74 9.61 -5.75
CA GLY A 298 -12.90 8.42 -5.52
C GLY A 298 -11.53 8.45 -6.21
N THR A 299 -11.18 9.53 -6.92
CA THR A 299 -9.87 9.66 -7.60
C THR A 299 -9.01 10.79 -7.01
N GLY A 300 -7.70 10.68 -7.20
CA GLY A 300 -6.71 11.69 -6.84
C GLY A 300 -6.08 12.39 -8.04
N ILE A 301 -5.43 13.52 -7.76
CA ILE A 301 -4.86 14.37 -8.81
C ILE A 301 -3.80 13.64 -9.64
N MET A 302 -2.87 12.91 -9.00
CA MET A 302 -1.84 12.18 -9.74
C MET A 302 -2.42 10.98 -10.50
N GLY A 303 -3.39 10.27 -9.92
CA GLY A 303 -4.09 9.18 -10.61
C GLY A 303 -4.78 9.66 -11.89
N ARG A 304 -5.46 10.81 -11.84
CA ARG A 304 -6.06 11.43 -13.04
C ARG A 304 -5.03 11.90 -14.06
N ILE A 305 -3.85 12.38 -13.63
CA ILE A 305 -2.75 12.69 -14.55
C ILE A 305 -2.25 11.41 -15.22
N THR A 306 -2.04 10.34 -14.46
CA THR A 306 -1.65 9.02 -14.99
C THR A 306 -2.65 8.54 -16.03
N ASP A 307 -3.95 8.56 -15.72
CA ASP A 307 -5.01 8.18 -16.66
C ASP A 307 -4.98 9.00 -17.96
N ALA A 308 -4.81 10.32 -17.85
CA ALA A 308 -4.75 11.21 -19.00
C ALA A 308 -3.55 10.89 -19.92
N LEU A 309 -2.42 10.50 -19.35
CA LEU A 309 -1.21 10.09 -20.08
C LEU A 309 -1.38 8.68 -20.68
N THR A 310 -1.92 7.72 -19.93
CA THR A 310 -2.20 6.36 -20.42
C THR A 310 -3.14 6.41 -21.63
N LYS A 311 -4.20 7.23 -21.58
CA LYS A 311 -5.13 7.43 -22.71
C LYS A 311 -4.45 7.98 -23.97
N LYS A 312 -3.31 8.67 -23.82
CA LYS A 312 -2.49 9.16 -24.94
C LYS A 312 -1.47 8.14 -25.43
N GLY A 313 -1.47 6.91 -24.90
CA GLY A 313 -0.52 5.86 -25.26
C GLY A 313 0.86 6.04 -24.63
N ILE A 314 0.99 6.91 -23.63
CA ILE A 314 2.25 7.08 -22.88
C ILE A 314 2.33 5.99 -21.82
N GLY A 315 3.48 5.31 -21.72
CA GLY A 315 3.74 4.34 -20.66
C GLY A 315 3.79 5.03 -19.30
N THR A 316 2.95 4.58 -18.37
CA THR A 316 2.80 5.19 -17.04
C THR A 316 2.93 4.14 -15.95
N GLY A 317 3.49 4.54 -14.80
CA GLY A 317 3.52 3.74 -13.58
C GLY A 317 3.18 4.60 -12.37
N SER A 318 2.70 3.98 -11.29
CA SER A 318 2.43 4.66 -10.03
C SER A 318 3.00 3.84 -8.88
N LEU A 319 3.70 4.52 -7.97
CA LEU A 319 4.38 3.92 -6.84
C LEU A 319 3.99 4.66 -5.56
N ALA A 320 3.63 3.92 -4.52
CA ALA A 320 3.41 4.43 -3.17
C ALA A 320 4.38 3.78 -2.18
N ILE A 321 4.76 4.53 -1.14
CA ILE A 321 5.58 4.04 -0.04
C ILE A 321 4.70 3.91 1.20
N ASP A 322 4.76 2.74 1.83
CA ASP A 322 4.08 2.40 3.08
C ASP A 322 2.55 2.60 3.05
N GLY A 323 1.93 2.04 2.00
CA GLY A 323 0.49 2.02 1.82
C GLY A 323 0.02 2.88 0.64
N THR A 324 -1.19 2.59 0.17
CA THR A 324 -1.82 3.34 -0.93
C THR A 324 -2.25 4.73 -0.48
N THR A 325 -2.24 5.70 -1.40
CA THR A 325 -2.77 7.05 -1.19
C THR A 325 -3.78 7.40 -2.26
N ILE A 326 -4.88 8.05 -1.87
CA ILE A 326 -5.92 8.50 -2.81
C ILE A 326 -5.34 9.37 -3.93
N ALA A 327 -4.24 10.09 -3.68
CA ALA A 327 -3.57 10.93 -4.67
C ALA A 327 -3.21 10.18 -5.96
N LEU A 328 -2.86 8.89 -5.84
CA LEU A 328 -2.44 8.03 -6.96
C LEU A 328 -3.60 7.25 -7.60
N VAL A 329 -4.80 7.29 -7.02
CA VAL A 329 -5.95 6.52 -7.52
C VAL A 329 -6.54 7.23 -8.73
N GLY A 330 -6.48 6.58 -9.89
CA GLY A 330 -7.18 7.00 -11.10
C GLY A 330 -8.55 6.33 -11.23
N TYR A 331 -9.17 6.52 -12.37
CA TYR A 331 -10.37 5.80 -12.78
C TYR A 331 -10.06 4.31 -12.99
N PRO A 332 -10.91 3.39 -12.49
CA PRO A 332 -10.73 1.96 -12.69
C PRO A 332 -10.57 1.56 -14.17
N GLY A 333 -9.68 0.62 -14.45
CA GLY A 333 -9.45 0.09 -15.80
C GLY A 333 -8.70 0.99 -16.79
N ILE A 334 -8.23 2.18 -16.39
CA ILE A 334 -7.51 3.10 -17.29
C ILE A 334 -5.99 2.94 -17.15
N ALA A 335 -5.42 3.44 -16.05
CA ALA A 335 -4.00 3.30 -15.78
C ALA A 335 -3.64 1.93 -15.16
N PRO A 336 -2.37 1.51 -15.26
CA PRO A 336 -1.89 0.35 -14.52
C PRO A 336 -2.10 0.49 -12.99
N PRO A 337 -2.29 -0.62 -12.27
CA PRO A 337 -2.41 -0.62 -10.81
C PRO A 337 -1.22 0.04 -10.10
N ILE A 338 -1.51 0.66 -8.96
CA ILE A 338 -0.50 1.26 -8.08
C ILE A 338 0.36 0.15 -7.45
N SER A 339 1.68 0.26 -7.61
CA SER A 339 2.65 -0.54 -6.87
C SER A 339 2.90 0.08 -5.50
N VAL A 340 2.93 -0.74 -4.44
CA VAL A 340 3.19 -0.27 -3.08
C VAL A 340 4.44 -0.94 -2.55
N ILE A 341 5.38 -0.18 -2.00
CA ILE A 341 6.57 -0.71 -1.31
C ILE A 341 6.39 -0.51 0.19
N GLY A 342 6.68 -1.53 1.00
CA GLY A 342 6.64 -1.38 2.46
C GLY A 342 7.78 -0.51 2.98
N GLN A 343 7.64 0.09 4.16
CA GLN A 343 8.71 0.90 4.78
C GLN A 343 10.05 0.15 4.89
N GLY A 344 10.00 -1.17 5.10
CA GLY A 344 11.19 -2.05 5.16
C GLY A 344 11.64 -2.61 3.81
N GLY A 345 11.17 -2.05 2.70
CA GLY A 345 11.44 -2.55 1.35
C GLY A 345 10.48 -3.65 0.90
N VAL A 346 10.99 -4.60 0.13
CA VAL A 346 10.22 -5.70 -0.48
C VAL A 346 10.63 -7.01 0.18
N ASN A 347 9.68 -7.69 0.80
CA ASN A 347 9.93 -9.01 1.36
C ASN A 347 9.83 -10.07 0.27
N GLU A 348 10.77 -11.01 0.24
CA GLU A 348 10.63 -12.27 -0.51
C GLU A 348 9.34 -12.99 -0.08
N PHE A 349 8.61 -13.57 -1.02
CA PHE A 349 7.48 -14.44 -0.73
C PHE A 349 7.93 -15.85 -0.31
N ASP A 350 7.29 -16.41 0.72
CA ASP A 350 7.60 -17.72 1.29
C ASP A 350 9.10 -17.92 1.63
N PRO A 351 9.73 -17.00 2.40
CA PRO A 351 11.13 -17.14 2.77
C PRO A 351 11.32 -18.40 3.63
N ARG A 352 12.45 -19.09 3.43
CA ARG A 352 12.78 -20.37 4.10
C ARG A 352 14.29 -20.67 3.93
N PRO A 353 14.88 -21.61 4.68
CA PRO A 353 16.31 -21.88 4.55
C PRO A 353 16.65 -22.55 3.20
N ASN A 354 17.88 -22.35 2.73
CA ASN A 354 18.37 -22.83 1.43
C ASN A 354 18.83 -24.31 1.43
N ASN A 355 18.53 -25.06 2.47
CA ASN A 355 19.12 -26.38 2.76
C ASN A 355 18.28 -27.58 2.29
N GLY A 356 17.33 -27.39 1.37
CA GLY A 356 16.67 -28.51 0.67
C GLY A 356 15.54 -28.06 -0.24
N GLU A 357 15.65 -28.38 -1.52
CA GLU A 357 14.52 -28.38 -2.46
C GLU A 357 13.51 -29.44 -1.98
N SER A 358 12.31 -29.00 -1.60
CA SER A 358 11.16 -29.90 -1.43
C SER A 358 10.30 -29.79 -2.68
N VAL A 359 9.72 -30.90 -3.14
CA VAL A 359 8.74 -30.87 -4.24
C VAL A 359 7.61 -29.88 -3.95
N LEU A 360 7.24 -29.72 -2.67
CA LEU A 360 6.23 -28.74 -2.25
C LEU A 360 6.72 -27.29 -2.41
N ARG A 361 8.02 -27.04 -2.25
CA ARG A 361 8.64 -25.71 -2.48
C ARG A 361 8.46 -25.29 -3.94
N GLU A 362 8.74 -26.19 -4.87
CA GLU A 362 8.66 -25.93 -6.32
C GLU A 362 7.21 -25.80 -6.80
N ARG A 363 6.30 -26.58 -6.20
CA ARG A 363 4.89 -26.58 -6.57
C ARG A 363 4.09 -25.43 -5.99
N MET A 364 4.50 -24.86 -4.85
CA MET A 364 3.71 -23.89 -4.09
C MET A 364 3.12 -22.76 -4.94
N LEU A 365 3.94 -22.07 -5.75
CA LEU A 365 3.45 -20.97 -6.60
C LEU A 365 2.48 -21.45 -7.70
N SER A 366 2.72 -22.62 -8.27
CA SER A 366 1.85 -23.23 -9.28
C SER A 366 0.49 -23.63 -8.67
N ASP A 367 0.51 -24.30 -7.52
CA ASP A 367 -0.69 -24.72 -6.80
C ASP A 367 -1.49 -23.50 -6.31
N ILE A 368 -0.82 -22.44 -5.79
CA ILE A 368 -1.47 -21.14 -5.48
C ILE A 368 -2.11 -20.54 -6.73
N GLY A 369 -1.41 -20.55 -7.87
CA GLY A 369 -1.94 -20.12 -9.16
C GLY A 369 -3.23 -20.86 -9.53
N ASN A 370 -3.19 -22.19 -9.45
CA ASN A 370 -4.33 -23.06 -9.77
C ASN A 370 -5.53 -22.82 -8.82
N LEU A 371 -5.27 -22.66 -7.52
CA LEU A 371 -6.29 -22.30 -6.52
C LEU A 371 -6.95 -20.95 -6.79
N ASN A 372 -6.29 -20.06 -7.52
CA ASN A 372 -6.76 -18.70 -7.84
C ASN A 372 -7.07 -18.46 -9.33
N ASN A 373 -7.13 -19.54 -10.13
CA ASN A 373 -7.56 -19.50 -11.52
C ASN A 373 -8.96 -18.91 -11.69
N ALA A 374 -9.28 -18.52 -12.94
CA ALA A 374 -10.52 -17.85 -13.27
C ALA A 374 -11.75 -18.68 -12.85
N THR A 375 -12.79 -17.97 -12.41
CA THR A 375 -14.06 -18.57 -12.01
C THR A 375 -15.20 -18.01 -12.85
N HIS A 376 -16.37 -18.66 -12.77
CA HIS A 376 -17.59 -18.14 -13.37
C HIS A 376 -18.09 -16.90 -12.61
N SER A 377 -18.86 -16.05 -13.30
CA SER A 377 -19.38 -14.78 -12.77
C SER A 377 -20.27 -14.92 -11.53
N ASP A 378 -20.80 -16.12 -11.26
CA ASP A 378 -21.62 -16.43 -10.09
C ASP A 378 -20.80 -16.90 -8.86
N SER A 379 -19.46 -16.91 -8.94
CA SER A 379 -18.55 -17.28 -7.85
C SER A 379 -18.35 -16.19 -6.80
N GLY A 380 -18.88 -14.99 -7.02
CA GLY A 380 -18.82 -13.87 -6.10
C GLY A 380 -17.63 -12.92 -6.31
N LEU A 381 -17.90 -11.61 -6.15
CA LEU A 381 -16.95 -10.55 -6.48
C LEU A 381 -15.76 -10.47 -5.50
N PHE A 382 -15.93 -10.87 -4.25
CA PHE A 382 -14.85 -10.84 -3.25
C PHE A 382 -13.82 -11.95 -3.49
N ALA A 383 -14.28 -13.16 -3.78
CA ALA A 383 -13.40 -14.27 -4.21
C ALA A 383 -12.59 -13.89 -5.46
N GLU A 384 -13.25 -13.34 -6.47
CA GLU A 384 -12.58 -12.89 -7.70
C GLU A 384 -11.60 -11.74 -7.46
N THR A 385 -11.96 -10.79 -6.60
CA THR A 385 -11.07 -9.68 -6.21
C THR A 385 -9.84 -10.21 -5.47
N TRP A 386 -10.01 -11.10 -4.49
CA TRP A 386 -8.88 -11.73 -3.78
C TRP A 386 -7.93 -12.42 -4.76
N SER A 387 -8.45 -13.33 -5.60
CA SER A 387 -7.62 -14.08 -6.53
C SER A 387 -6.89 -13.19 -7.53
N LYS A 388 -7.56 -12.16 -8.07
CA LYS A 388 -6.92 -11.18 -8.97
C LYS A 388 -5.81 -10.42 -8.27
N VAL A 389 -6.06 -9.91 -7.07
CA VAL A 389 -5.10 -9.09 -6.34
C VAL A 389 -3.92 -9.94 -5.84
N LEU A 390 -4.17 -11.13 -5.30
CA LEU A 390 -3.12 -12.06 -4.84
C LEU A 390 -2.13 -12.39 -5.97
N LEU A 391 -2.62 -12.87 -7.12
CA LEU A 391 -1.73 -13.27 -8.22
C LEU A 391 -0.95 -12.08 -8.78
N ARG A 392 -1.57 -10.90 -8.86
CA ARG A 392 -0.88 -9.65 -9.20
C ARG A 392 0.21 -9.33 -8.17
N SER A 393 -0.12 -9.41 -6.87
CA SER A 393 0.81 -9.09 -5.79
C SER A 393 2.02 -10.02 -5.78
N LEU A 394 1.83 -11.33 -6.00
CA LEU A 394 2.93 -12.29 -6.11
C LEU A 394 3.86 -11.96 -7.28
N LYS A 395 3.29 -11.67 -8.46
CA LYS A 395 4.07 -11.32 -9.65
C LYS A 395 4.85 -10.02 -9.46
N GLN A 396 4.17 -8.96 -9.01
CA GLN A 396 4.80 -7.65 -8.75
C GLN A 396 5.86 -7.73 -7.65
N ASN A 397 5.62 -8.53 -6.60
CA ASN A 397 6.58 -8.74 -5.52
C ASN A 397 7.87 -9.37 -6.04
N GLN A 398 7.76 -10.46 -6.83
CA GLN A 398 8.91 -11.14 -7.41
C GLN A 398 9.71 -10.19 -8.32
N GLU A 399 9.04 -9.51 -9.25
CA GLU A 399 9.69 -8.58 -10.19
C GLU A 399 10.43 -7.46 -9.46
N LEU A 400 9.81 -6.89 -8.42
CA LEU A 400 10.41 -5.79 -7.67
C LEU A 400 11.53 -6.29 -6.74
N PHE A 401 11.38 -7.47 -6.14
CA PHE A 401 12.43 -8.10 -5.34
C PHE A 401 13.68 -8.35 -6.18
N ASP A 402 13.53 -8.99 -7.34
CA ASP A 402 14.64 -9.26 -8.27
C ASP A 402 15.29 -7.97 -8.80
N ALA A 403 14.47 -6.95 -9.11
CA ALA A 403 14.97 -5.65 -9.55
C ALA A 403 15.78 -4.95 -8.45
N LEU A 404 15.33 -4.98 -7.20
CA LEU A 404 16.03 -4.35 -6.08
C LEU A 404 17.32 -5.10 -5.72
N GLU A 405 17.31 -6.44 -5.69
CA GLU A 405 18.50 -7.26 -5.43
C GLU A 405 19.58 -7.09 -6.52
N SER A 406 19.17 -6.88 -7.78
CA SER A 406 20.09 -6.68 -8.90
C SER A 406 20.58 -5.23 -9.06
N THR A 407 20.05 -4.27 -8.29
CA THR A 407 20.35 -2.84 -8.44
C THR A 407 21.25 -2.35 -7.31
N SER A 408 22.37 -1.71 -7.66
CA SER A 408 23.19 -0.94 -6.71
C SER A 408 23.01 0.56 -6.94
N THR A 409 22.81 1.34 -5.88
CA THR A 409 22.83 2.81 -5.95
C THR A 409 24.22 3.35 -5.61
N THR A 410 24.69 4.35 -6.36
CA THR A 410 25.90 5.12 -6.04
C THR A 410 25.59 6.34 -5.16
N ALA A 411 24.32 6.68 -4.98
CA ALA A 411 23.89 7.76 -4.10
C ALA A 411 23.99 7.31 -2.63
N GLU A 412 24.78 8.03 -1.83
CA GLU A 412 24.80 7.88 -0.39
C GLU A 412 23.60 8.58 0.22
N PHE A 413 22.73 7.80 0.88
CA PHE A 413 21.63 8.34 1.68
C PHE A 413 22.07 8.42 3.15
N PRO A 414 21.72 9.49 3.89
CA PRO A 414 22.01 9.56 5.31
C PRO A 414 21.39 8.38 6.07
N ASN A 415 22.17 7.77 6.98
CA ASN A 415 21.68 6.70 7.87
C ASN A 415 20.89 7.23 9.08
N SER A 416 20.68 8.55 9.17
CA SER A 416 19.82 9.18 10.17
C SER A 416 18.36 9.08 9.73
N SER A 417 17.47 8.63 10.62
CA SER A 417 16.02 8.77 10.41
C SER A 417 15.64 10.24 10.23
N LEU A 418 14.68 10.52 9.34
CA LEU A 418 13.99 11.81 9.27
C LEU A 418 13.18 12.08 10.53
#